data_AF-A0A372LR96-F1
#
_entry.id   AF-A0A372LR96-F1
#
_cell.length_a   1.000
_cell.length_b   1.000
_cell.length_c   1.000
_cell.angle_alpha   90.00
_cell.angle_beta   90.00
_cell.angle_gamma   90.00
#
_symmetry.space_group_name_H-M   'P 1'
#
loop_
_entity.id
_entity.type
_entity.pdbx_description
1 polymer ?
#
loop_
_entity_poly.entity_id
_entity_poly.type
_entity_poly.pdbx_seq_one_letter_code
_entity_poly.pdbx_strand_id
1 'polypeptide(L)'
;MGRFKYNKEDIIRYHPELAEEVISISGLEFFVYLDLLVFTLILSFLLYPLVDTVWLLFCIPISFFVSCIIVFRLFCKKAPS
;
A
#
# COMPACT_ATOMS: atom_id res chain seq x y z
N MET A 1 1.15 -37.27 13.84
CA MET A 1 1.51 -35.86 14.09
C MET A 1 0.65 -35.00 13.17
N GLY A 2 -0.45 -34.45 13.68
CA GLY A 2 -1.41 -33.70 12.87
C GLY A 2 -0.87 -32.31 12.52
N ARG A 3 -0.90 -31.95 11.23
CA ARG A 3 -0.70 -30.56 10.81
C ARG A 3 -1.91 -29.75 11.28
N PHE A 4 -1.75 -28.95 12.33
CA PHE A 4 -2.72 -27.92 12.68
C PHE A 4 -2.75 -26.91 11.54
N LYS A 5 -3.71 -27.08 10.64
CA LYS A 5 -4.08 -26.10 9.62
C LYS A 5 -4.90 -25.05 10.35
N TYR A 6 -4.23 -24.12 11.03
CA TYR A 6 -4.90 -23.01 11.70
C TYR A 6 -5.71 -22.24 10.66
N ASN A 7 -7.04 -22.34 10.76
CA ASN A 7 -7.94 -21.61 9.89
C ASN A 7 -7.92 -20.14 10.35
N LYS A 8 -7.65 -19.20 9.45
CA LYS A 8 -7.56 -17.76 9.80
C LYS A 8 -8.83 -17.26 10.50
N GLU A 9 -9.96 -17.89 10.16
CA GLU A 9 -11.29 -17.65 10.71
C GLU A 9 -11.39 -18.01 12.20
N ASP A 10 -10.65 -19.04 12.67
CA ASP A 10 -10.67 -19.43 14.09
C ASP A 10 -9.87 -18.45 14.95
N ILE A 11 -8.75 -17.93 14.47
CA ILE A 11 -7.92 -16.97 15.21
C ILE A 11 -8.67 -15.64 15.43
N ILE A 12 -9.38 -15.17 14.39
CA ILE A 12 -10.22 -13.96 14.45
C ILE A 12 -11.38 -14.14 15.45
N ARG A 13 -11.89 -15.37 15.61
CA ARG A 13 -12.98 -15.68 16.54
C ARG A 13 -12.55 -15.75 18.00
N TYR A 14 -11.32 -16.20 18.28
CA TYR A 14 -10.80 -16.36 19.63
C TYR A 14 -10.17 -15.08 20.19
N HIS A 15 -9.68 -14.18 19.32
CA HIS A 15 -9.05 -12.92 19.72
C HIS A 15 -9.56 -11.77 18.85
N PRO A 16 -10.77 -11.25 19.11
CA PRO A 16 -11.36 -10.17 18.34
C PRO A 16 -10.51 -8.89 18.39
N GLU A 17 -9.77 -8.67 19.48
CA GLU A 17 -8.81 -7.56 19.62
C GLU A 17 -7.70 -7.57 18.55
N LEU A 18 -7.17 -8.75 18.19
CA LEU A 18 -6.18 -8.88 17.13
C LEU A 18 -6.78 -8.66 15.74
N ALA A 19 -8.06 -8.98 15.54
CA ALA A 19 -8.74 -8.72 14.28
C ALA A 19 -8.96 -7.21 14.07
N GLU A 20 -9.29 -6.48 15.13
CA GLU A 20 -9.49 -5.04 15.10
C GLU A 20 -8.18 -4.28 14.80
N GLU A 21 -7.06 -4.73 15.39
CA GLU A 21 -5.73 -4.18 15.11
C GLU A 21 -5.27 -4.48 13.67
N VAL A 22 -5.47 -5.70 13.17
CA VAL A 22 -5.16 -6.07 11.79
C VAL A 22 -6.02 -5.31 10.79
N ILE A 23 -7.30 -5.07 11.08
CA ILE A 23 -8.19 -4.25 10.26
C ILE A 23 -7.75 -2.79 10.26
N SER A 24 -7.34 -2.26 11.41
CA SER A 24 -6.82 -0.89 11.53
C SER A 24 -5.54 -0.68 10.71
N ILE A 25 -4.57 -1.59 10.84
CA ILE A 25 -3.30 -1.54 10.10
C ILE A 25 -3.54 -1.75 8.60
N SER A 26 -4.37 -2.73 8.23
CA SER A 26 -4.71 -3.00 6.82
C SER A 26 -5.50 -1.85 6.19
N GLY A 27 -6.34 -1.17 6.98
CA GLY A 27 -7.07 0.02 6.56
C GLY A 27 -6.14 1.20 6.28
N LEU A 28 -5.13 1.41 7.12
CA LEU A 28 -4.14 2.47 6.92
C LEU A 28 -3.25 2.20 5.70
N GLU A 29 -2.74 0.99 5.54
CA GLU A 29 -1.95 0.61 4.35
C GLU A 29 -2.77 0.76 3.06
N PHE A 30 -4.03 0.32 3.06
CA PHE A 30 -4.94 0.49 1.93
C PHE A 30 -5.22 1.98 1.63
N PHE A 31 -5.47 2.78 2.67
CA PHE A 31 -5.69 4.22 2.52
C PHE A 31 -4.49 4.92 1.89
N VAL A 32 -3.27 4.58 2.34
CA VAL A 32 -2.04 5.13 1.77
C VAL A 32 -1.87 4.73 0.31
N TYR A 33 -2.10 3.47 -0.06
CA TYR A 33 -2.02 3.07 -1.48
C TYR A 33 -3.05 3.79 -2.35
N LEU A 34 -4.27 3.99 -1.84
CA LEU A 34 -5.33 4.70 -2.54
C LEU A 34 -4.96 6.17 -2.75
N ASP A 35 -4.46 6.83 -1.71
CA ASP A 35 -3.98 8.20 -1.77
C ASP A 35 -2.81 8.35 -2.75
N LEU A 36 -1.85 7.43 -2.72
CA LEU A 36 -0.72 7.39 -3.65
C LEU A 36 -1.16 7.24 -5.11
N LEU A 37 -2.20 6.43 -5.35
CA LEU A 37 -2.76 6.23 -6.67
C LEU A 37 -3.41 7.51 -7.18
N VAL A 38 -4.19 8.20 -6.34
CA VAL A 38 -4.80 9.51 -6.67
C VAL A 38 -3.71 10.53 -7.00
N PHE A 39 -2.68 10.67 -6.17
CA PHE A 39 -1.56 11.57 -6.44
C PHE A 39 -0.83 11.23 -7.75
N THR A 40 -0.64 9.94 -8.04
CA THR A 40 0.02 9.50 -9.27
C THR A 40 -0.83 9.84 -10.51
N LEU A 41 -2.16 9.73 -10.42
CA LEU A 41 -3.07 10.14 -11.49
C LEU A 41 -3.04 11.65 -11.71
N ILE A 42 -3.08 12.45 -10.64
CA ILE A 42 -2.97 13.91 -10.71
C ILE A 42 -1.62 14.30 -11.32
N LEU A 43 -0.52 13.68 -10.87
CA LEU A 43 0.81 13.92 -11.42
C LEU A 43 0.84 13.61 -12.93
N SER A 44 0.27 12.48 -13.35
CA SER A 44 0.19 12.10 -14.76
C SER A 44 -0.59 13.12 -15.60
N PHE A 45 -1.70 13.62 -15.05
CA PHE A 45 -2.52 14.65 -15.70
C PHE A 45 -1.77 15.98 -15.83
N LEU A 46 -1.00 16.34 -14.79
CA LEU A 46 -0.17 17.55 -14.80
C LEU A 46 1.02 17.43 -15.74
N LEU A 47 1.55 16.22 -15.92
CA LEU A 47 2.69 15.94 -16.81
C LEU A 47 2.29 15.92 -18.29
N TYR A 48 1.04 15.58 -18.60
CA TYR A 48 0.52 15.49 -19.95
C TYR A 48 0.77 16.73 -20.82
N PRO A 49 0.46 17.96 -20.38
CA PRO A 49 0.76 19.15 -21.16
C PRO A 49 2.23 19.59 -21.09
N LEU A 50 3.02 19.02 -20.18
CA LEU A 50 4.35 19.53 -19.84
C LEU A 50 5.49 18.76 -20.54
N VAL A 51 5.22 17.53 -20.98
CA VAL A 51 6.24 16.63 -21.53
C VAL A 51 5.76 16.01 -22.83
N ASP A 52 6.45 16.30 -23.93
CA ASP A 52 6.09 15.81 -25.27
C ASP A 52 6.37 14.30 -25.46
N THR A 53 7.27 13.76 -24.64
CA THR A 53 7.67 12.36 -24.69
C THR A 53 6.73 11.46 -23.89
N VAL A 54 5.99 10.61 -24.61
CA VAL A 54 5.10 9.57 -24.05
C VAL A 54 5.83 8.66 -23.05
N TRP A 55 7.11 8.33 -23.31
CA TRP A 55 7.91 7.51 -22.39
C TRP A 55 8.08 8.14 -21.01
N LEU A 56 8.41 9.44 -20.96
CA LEU A 56 8.54 10.18 -19.70
C LEU A 56 7.19 10.33 -19.00
N LEU A 57 6.10 10.44 -19.78
CA LEU A 57 4.74 10.47 -19.28
C LEU A 57 4.38 9.25 -18.43
N PHE A 58 4.90 8.08 -18.77
CA PHE A 58 4.69 6.85 -17.98
C PHE A 58 5.80 6.60 -16.97
N CYS A 59 7.07 6.83 -17.32
CA CYS A 59 8.19 6.57 -16.42
C CYS A 59 8.14 7.42 -15.15
N ILE A 60 7.80 8.70 -15.25
CA ILE A 60 7.80 9.60 -14.08
C ILE A 60 6.73 9.20 -13.06
N PRO A 61 5.44 9.01 -13.43
CA PRO A 61 4.42 8.60 -12.47
C PRO A 61 4.68 7.20 -11.90
N ILE A 62 5.12 6.25 -12.72
CA ILE A 62 5.45 4.89 -12.25
C ILE A 62 6.62 4.94 -11.26
N SER A 63 7.68 5.67 -11.59
CA SER A 63 8.84 5.84 -10.70
C SER A 63 8.44 6.52 -9.39
N PHE A 64 7.60 7.55 -9.44
CA PHE A 64 7.07 8.21 -8.26
C PHE A 64 6.29 7.23 -7.37
N PHE A 65 5.33 6.50 -7.95
CA PHE A 65 4.52 5.53 -7.24
C PHE A 65 5.37 4.44 -6.57
N VAL A 66 6.29 3.82 -7.32
CA VAL A 66 7.17 2.76 -6.81
C VAL A 66 8.10 3.30 -5.72
N SER A 67 8.68 4.49 -5.91
CA SER A 67 9.57 5.10 -4.91
C SER A 67 8.85 5.35 -3.60
N CYS A 68 7.64 5.91 -3.66
CA CYS A 68 6.83 6.16 -2.48
C CYS A 68 6.36 4.87 -1.79
N ILE A 69 6.02 3.80 -2.53
CA ILE A 69 5.75 2.49 -1.94
C ILE A 69 6.97 1.93 -1.22
N ILE A 70 8.15 2.03 -1.83
CA ILE A 70 9.40 1.56 -1.21
C ILE A 70 9.65 2.32 0.08
N VAL A 71 9.53 3.64 0.06
CA VAL A 71 9.65 4.50 1.25
C VAL A 71 8.63 4.09 2.30
N PHE A 72 7.35 4.01 1.96
CA PHE A 72 6.29 3.59 2.87
C PHE A 72 6.59 2.25 3.52
N ARG A 73 6.98 1.25 2.72
CA ARG A 73 7.40 -0.05 3.24
C ARG A 73 8.61 0.07 4.15
N LEU A 74 9.66 0.81 3.79
CA LEU A 74 10.86 0.94 4.62
C LEU A 74 10.57 1.59 5.98
N PHE A 75 9.70 2.60 6.03
CA PHE A 75 9.35 3.29 7.28
C PHE A 75 8.35 2.48 8.11
N CYS A 76 7.32 1.92 7.50
CA CYS A 76 6.29 1.17 8.23
C CYS A 76 6.74 -0.24 8.64
N LYS A 77 7.64 -0.91 7.92
CA LYS A 77 8.25 -2.19 8.39
C LYS A 77 9.26 -1.99 9.53
N LYS A 78 9.78 -0.78 9.70
CA LYS A 78 10.75 -0.43 10.75
C LYS A 78 10.11 0.11 12.01
N ALA A 79 8.82 0.48 11.98
CA ALA A 79 8.10 0.82 13.19
C ALA A 79 7.90 -0.47 14.00
N PRO A 80 8.57 -0.65 15.15
CA PRO A 80 8.17 -1.72 16.06
C PRO A 80 6.77 -1.35 16.56
N SER A 81 5.81 -2.25 16.28
CA SER A 81 4.54 -2.29 16.99
C SER A 81 4.78 -2.41 18.50
#